data_AF-A0A1M5LL06-F1
#
_entry.id   AF-A0A1M5LL06-F1
#
_cell.length_a   1.000
_cell.length_b   1.000
_cell.length_c   1.000
_cell.angle_alpha   90.00
_cell.angle_beta   90.00
_cell.angle_gamma   90.00
#
_symmetry.space_group_name_H-M   'P 1'
#
loop_
_entity.id
_entity.type
_entity.pdbx_description
1 polymer ?
#
loop_
_entity_poly.entity_id
_entity_poly.type
_entity_poly.pdbx_seq_one_letter_code
_entity_poly.pdbx_strand_id
1 'polypeptide(L)'
;MKKLIITPFLIVIGALEILLLIMSVYFLLIDNNGGKALGGAIAFIGFIIFIVIILIEQSILNFRKFNKEKVWLLESVILIIVAIYIYLNGISIG
;
A
#
# COMPACT_ATOMS: atom_id res chain seq x y z
N MET A 1 -17.02 2.66 -17.76
CA MET A 1 -16.25 2.28 -16.56
C MET A 1 -14.78 2.56 -16.82
N LYS A 2 -14.08 3.32 -15.98
CA LYS A 2 -12.62 3.48 -16.11
C LYS A 2 -11.98 2.10 -15.89
N LYS A 3 -11.06 1.70 -16.78
CA LYS A 3 -10.40 0.40 -16.71
C LYS A 3 -9.35 0.43 -15.61
N LEU A 4 -9.32 -0.60 -14.77
CA LEU A 4 -8.28 -0.75 -13.76
C LEU A 4 -6.99 -1.19 -14.47
N ILE A 5 -5.91 -0.42 -14.31
CA ILE A 5 -4.65 -0.66 -15.00
C ILE A 5 -3.73 -1.40 -14.04
N ILE A 6 -3.38 -2.64 -14.39
CA ILE A 6 -2.55 -3.50 -13.56
C ILE A 6 -1.10 -3.04 -13.65
N THR A 7 -0.56 -2.63 -12.50
CA THR A 7 0.79 -2.13 -12.28
C THR A 7 1.43 -2.83 -11.08
N PRO A 8 2.77 -2.88 -10.98
CA PRO A 8 3.45 -3.43 -9.81
C PRO A 8 3.04 -2.77 -8.49
N PHE A 9 2.87 -1.45 -8.46
CA PHE A 9 2.37 -0.75 -7.27
C PHE A 9 0.97 -1.21 -6.88
N LEU A 10 0.03 -1.30 -7.82
CA LEU A 10 -1.29 -1.83 -7.54
C LEU A 10 -1.24 -3.24 -6.93
N ILE A 11 -0.38 -4.12 -7.45
CA ILE A 11 -0.27 -5.49 -6.95
C ILE A 11 0.26 -5.50 -5.51
N VAL A 12 1.37 -4.80 -5.25
CA VAL A 12 2.03 -4.83 -3.94
C VAL A 12 1.25 -4.03 -2.90
N ILE A 13 0.87 -2.80 -3.21
CA ILE A 13 0.11 -1.93 -2.30
C ILE A 13 -1.29 -2.52 -2.08
N GLY A 14 -1.94 -3.06 -3.11
CA GLY A 14 -3.24 -3.71 -2.96
C GLY A 14 -3.20 -4.94 -2.06
N ALA A 15 -2.14 -5.76 -2.14
CA ALA A 15 -1.96 -6.87 -1.21
C ALA A 15 -1.73 -6.38 0.24
N LEU A 16 -0.92 -5.33 0.41
CA LEU A 16 -0.68 -4.72 1.73
C LEU A 16 -1.96 -4.09 2.31
N GLU A 17 -2.79 -3.49 1.47
CA GLU A 17 -4.06 -2.89 1.86
C GLU A 17 -5.01 -3.93 2.47
N ILE A 18 -5.11 -5.12 1.86
CA ILE A 18 -5.89 -6.23 2.41
C ILE A 18 -5.35 -6.63 3.80
N LEU A 19 -4.03 -6.73 3.95
CA LEU A 19 -3.40 -7.08 5.21
C LEU A 19 -3.65 -6.01 6.30
N LEU A 20 -3.53 -4.72 5.95
CA LEU A 20 -3.80 -3.61 6.85
C LEU A 20 -5.27 -3.58 7.28
N LEU A 21 -6.20 -3.85 6.37
CA LEU A 21 -7.62 -3.95 6.69
C LEU A 21 -7.87 -5.07 7.70
N ILE A 22 -7.37 -6.27 7.43
CA ILE A 22 -7.52 -7.43 8.35
C ILE A 22 -6.96 -7.09 9.74
N MET A 23 -5.75 -6.53 9.79
CA MET A 23 -5.08 -6.17 11.06
C MET A 23 -5.84 -5.07 11.80
N SER A 24 -6.33 -4.06 11.08
CA SER A 24 -7.10 -2.96 11.68
C SER A 24 -8.40 -3.47 12.31
N VAL A 25 -9.16 -4.29 11.58
CA VAL A 25 -10.42 -4.89 12.08
C VAL A 25 -10.14 -5.78 13.28
N TYR A 26 -9.13 -6.65 13.19
CA TYR A 26 -8.79 -7.57 14.27
C TYR A 26 -8.40 -6.82 15.55
N PHE A 27 -7.49 -5.85 15.47
CA PHE A 27 -7.01 -5.15 16.67
C PHE A 27 -7.94 -4.06 17.20
N LEU A 28 -8.82 -3.49 16.37
CA LEU A 28 -9.79 -2.50 16.85
C LEU A 28 -11.05 -3.15 17.42
N LEU A 29 -11.51 -4.26 16.85
CA LEU A 29 -12.83 -4.83 17.16
C LEU A 29 -12.78 -6.16 17.91
N ILE A 30 -11.68 -6.93 17.79
CA ILE A 30 -11.60 -8.28 18.37
C ILE A 30 -10.61 -8.31 19.55
N ASP A 31 -9.36 -7.89 19.33
CA ASP A 31 -8.26 -7.97 20.30
C ASP A 31 -7.76 -6.56 20.69
N ASN A 32 -8.69 -5.74 21.19
CA ASN A 32 -8.50 -4.34 21.58
C ASN A 32 -7.92 -4.19 23.01
N ASN A 33 -6.95 -5.03 23.39
CA ASN A 33 -6.37 -4.97 24.73
C ASN A 33 -4.93 -4.43 24.69
N GLY A 34 -4.61 -3.51 25.62
CA GLY A 34 -3.28 -2.89 25.73
C GLY A 34 -2.92 -2.02 24.52
N GLY A 35 -1.66 -2.05 24.10
CA GLY A 35 -1.15 -1.28 22.94
C GLY A 35 -1.67 -1.74 21.57
N LYS A 36 -2.46 -2.82 21.50
CA LYS A 36 -2.99 -3.36 20.23
C LYS A 36 -3.99 -2.43 19.57
N ALA A 37 -4.81 -1.73 20.35
CA ALA A 37 -5.75 -0.73 19.87
C ALA A 37 -5.06 0.35 19.01
N LEU A 38 -3.90 0.83 19.51
CA LEU A 38 -3.07 1.81 18.82
C LEU A 38 -2.50 1.22 17.52
N GLY A 39 -2.00 -0.02 17.56
CA GLY A 39 -1.53 -0.73 16.36
C GLY A 39 -2.64 -0.89 15.31
N GLY A 40 -3.86 -1.22 15.74
CA GLY A 40 -5.04 -1.29 14.88
C GLY A 40 -5.42 0.07 14.26
N ALA A 41 -5.35 1.14 15.04
CA ALA A 41 -5.59 2.50 14.54
C ALA A 41 -4.52 2.95 13.52
N ILE A 42 -3.25 2.65 13.78
CA ILE A 42 -2.14 2.91 12.84
C ILE A 42 -2.36 2.11 11.55
N ALA A 43 -2.73 0.83 11.65
CA ALA A 43 -3.03 0.00 10.49
C ALA A 43 -4.21 0.57 9.68
N PHE A 44 -5.24 1.08 10.34
CA PHE A 44 -6.39 1.72 9.68
C PHE A 44 -6.01 3.02 8.97
N ILE A 45 -5.19 3.87 9.59
CA ILE A 45 -4.66 5.08 8.96
C ILE A 45 -3.80 4.71 7.74
N GLY A 46 -2.92 3.70 7.87
CA GLY A 46 -2.12 3.18 6.76
C GLY A 46 -2.98 2.68 5.61
N PHE A 47 -4.06 1.96 5.91
CA PHE A 47 -5.04 1.49 4.93
C PHE A 47 -5.67 2.65 4.14
N ILE A 48 -6.13 3.70 4.82
CA ILE A 48 -6.69 4.90 4.16
C ILE A 48 -5.65 5.57 3.27
N ILE A 49 -4.41 5.72 3.74
CA ILE A 49 -3.33 6.33 2.95
C ILE A 49 -3.09 5.52 1.67
N PHE A 50 -3.06 4.18 1.77
CA PHE A 50 -2.83 3.31 0.63
C PHE A 50 -3.97 3.36 -0.39
N ILE A 51 -5.23 3.42 0.06
CA ILE A 51 -6.38 3.68 -0.80
C ILE A 51 -6.17 4.96 -1.61
N VAL A 52 -5.82 6.06 -0.93
CA VAL A 52 -5.64 7.36 -1.58
C VAL A 52 -4.51 7.29 -2.62
N ILE A 53 -3.40 6.64 -2.29
CA ILE A 53 -2.28 6.45 -3.22
C ILE A 53 -2.72 5.69 -4.47
N ILE A 54 -3.40 4.53 -4.31
CA ILE A 54 -3.89 3.73 -5.44
C ILE A 54 -4.87 4.53 -6.29
N LEU A 55 -5.80 5.27 -5.68
CA LEU A 55 -6.77 6.09 -6.42
C LEU A 55 -6.10 7.18 -7.24
N ILE A 56 -5.07 7.84 -6.70
CA ILE A 56 -4.28 8.85 -7.40
C ILE A 56 -3.51 8.21 -8.56
N GLU A 57 -2.82 7.10 -8.33
CA GLU A 57 -2.08 6.37 -9.35
C GLU A 57 -2.99 5.95 -10.51
N GLN A 58 -4.11 5.28 -10.20
CA GLN A 58 -5.07 4.83 -11.22
C GLN A 58 -5.69 6.01 -11.97
N SER A 59 -5.88 7.16 -11.31
CA SER A 59 -6.35 8.38 -11.97
C SER A 59 -5.32 8.93 -12.95
N ILE A 60 -4.05 8.98 -12.56
CA ILE A 60 -2.94 9.45 -13.39
C ILE A 60 -2.75 8.53 -14.61
N LEU A 61 -2.74 7.22 -14.39
CA LEU A 61 -2.57 6.21 -15.45
C LEU A 61 -3.73 6.17 -16.44
N ASN A 62 -4.96 6.44 -15.97
CA ASN A 62 -6.12 6.52 -16.87
C ASN A 62 -6.22 7.85 -17.62
N PHE A 63 -5.69 8.94 -17.06
CA PHE A 63 -5.75 10.27 -17.70
C PHE A 63 -4.67 10.44 -18.77
N ARG A 64 -3.48 9.88 -18.54
CA ARG A 64 -2.35 9.98 -19.47
C ARG A 64 -2.11 8.63 -20.14
N LYS A 65 -1.93 8.61 -21.45
CA LYS A 65 -1.53 7.42 -22.21
C LYS A 65 -0.07 7.06 -21.96
N PHE A 66 0.26 6.65 -20.73
CA PHE A 66 1.60 6.18 -20.41
C PHE A 66 1.91 4.85 -21.11
N ASN A 67 3.18 4.64 -21.45
CA ASN A 67 3.63 3.34 -21.91
C ASN A 67 3.66 2.37 -20.72
N LYS A 68 2.80 1.35 -20.77
CA LYS A 68 2.64 0.34 -19.72
C LYS A 68 3.95 -0.34 -19.33
N GLU A 69 4.82 -0.64 -20.31
CA GLU A 69 6.10 -1.30 -20.05
C GLU A 69 7.04 -0.41 -19.23
N LYS A 70 7.06 0.90 -19.53
CA LYS A 70 7.87 1.86 -18.79
C LYS A 70 7.39 2.03 -17.35
N VAL A 71 6.07 2.08 -17.15
CA VAL A 71 5.47 2.15 -15.81
C VAL A 71 5.82 0.90 -15.01
N TRP A 72 5.67 -0.28 -15.61
CA TRP A 72 6.04 -1.55 -14.98
C TRP A 72 7.50 -1.60 -14.56
N LEU A 73 8.41 -1.18 -15.44
CA LEU A 73 9.85 -1.18 -15.13
C LEU A 73 10.17 -0.17 -14.03
N LEU A 74 9.65 1.05 -14.11
CA LEU A 74 9.89 2.12 -13.13
C LEU A 74 9.42 1.69 -11.73
N GLU A 75 8.16 1.24 -11.62
CA GLU A 75 7.59 0.86 -10.32
C GLU A 75 8.27 -0.37 -9.73
N SER A 76 8.64 -1.35 -10.55
CA SER A 76 9.38 -2.53 -10.08
C SER A 76 10.74 -2.13 -9.49
N VAL A 77 11.46 -1.21 -10.14
CA VAL A 77 12.72 -0.68 -9.62
C VAL A 77 12.51 0.05 -8.30
N ILE A 78 11.47 0.89 -8.19
CA ILE A 78 11.16 1.58 -6.93
C ILE A 78 10.84 0.57 -5.81
N LEU A 79 10.01 -0.43 -6.08
CA LEU A 79 9.67 -1.47 -5.10
C LEU A 79 10.90 -2.25 -4.62
N ILE A 80 11.81 -2.61 -5.53
CA ILE A 80 13.06 -3.30 -5.18
C ILE A 80 13.93 -2.41 -4.29
N ILE A 81 14.09 -1.13 -4.64
CA ILE A 81 14.88 -0.18 -3.83
C ILE A 81 14.27 -0.03 -2.44
N VAL A 82 12.95 0.12 -2.33
CA VAL A 82 12.24 0.22 -1.04
C VAL A 82 12.40 -1.07 -0.23
N ALA A 83 12.27 -2.24 -0.86
CA ALA A 83 12.45 -3.52 -0.19
C ALA A 83 13.89 -3.69 0.34
N ILE A 84 14.90 -3.33 -0.46
CA ILE A 84 16.32 -3.35 -0.03
C ILE A 84 16.53 -2.37 1.12
N TYR A 85 15.98 -1.16 1.04
CA TYR A 85 16.11 -0.16 2.10
C TYR A 85 15.53 -0.66 3.43
N ILE A 86 14.33 -1.23 3.40
CA ILE A 86 13.68 -1.81 4.58
C ILE A 86 14.46 -3.01 5.11
N TYR A 87 14.98 -3.88 4.23
CA TYR A 87 15.79 -5.02 4.65
C TYR A 87 17.07 -4.60 5.38
N LEU A 88 17.74 -3.55 4.90
CA LEU A 88 19.00 -3.08 5.48
C LEU A 88 18.80 -2.23 6.75
N ASN A 89 17.74 -1.43 6.83
CA ASN A 89 17.54 -0.45 7.91
C ASN A 89 16.43 -0.84 8.90
N GLY A 90 15.65 -1.87 8.59
CA GLY A 90 14.42 -2.19 9.29
C GLY A 90 13.33 -1.14 9.07
N ILE A 91 12.24 -1.27 9.82
CA ILE A 91 11.20 -0.24 9.92
C ILE A 91 11.31 0.35 11.33
N SER A 92 11.82 1.59 11.42
CA SER A 92 11.81 2.32 12.68
C SER A 92 10.39 2.82 12.94
N ILE A 93 9.69 2.14 13.85
CA ILE A 93 8.43 2.60 14.42
C ILE A 93 8.85 3.12 15.79
N GLY A 94 8.96 4.45 15.90
CA GLY A 94 9.56 5.14 17.06
C GLY A 94 9.00 4.74 18.41
#